data_AF-A0AAJ6J0G0-F1
#
_entry.id   AF-A0AAJ6J0G0-F1
#
_cell.length_a   1.000
_cell.length_b   1.000
_cell.length_c   1.000
_cell.angle_alpha   90.00
_cell.angle_beta   90.00
_cell.angle_gamma   90.00
#
_symmetry.space_group_name_H-M   'P 1'
#
loop_
_entity.id
_entity.type
_entity.pdbx_description
1 polymer ?
#
loop_
_entity_poly.entity_id
_entity_poly.type
_entity_poly.pdbx_seq_one_letter_code
_entity_poly.pdbx_strand_id
1 'polypeptide(L)'
;MRWSLPRGLERVLVPVRLEWARIGHAGGRARVRVALQAELRRLAGIVGSEQAPVVLAERLERRLAAQHGERVREPVGWLLARGLPQRAECYATACDDQVRMDTGLVCPSCELLIGDRRALRHQVGRAVAAELPRLTPAEARAEVERRLSREVAQRAARDAVRREQAAVERARREVVWAQQREELESAKAALAARPCEECGVPEAGGLCLVCSQNRTARAAVEQAAQVAAAVSGPVQDLGVVAERLAARRVGLENEVGRLTGRLRREGMPEAAVAWEARTLAEQLLRHERARARDALLASEEARAEAERVFAVERARRGGEEQARAAAEEARQRCAQLLLAQRLGQIRVAQRPPASEEVGGWRQRLAALAARPLHDEIRVPQPAAGRCREAVSAA
;
A
#
# COMPACT_ATOMS: atom_id res chain seq x y z
N MET A 1 8.43 50.20 -25.52
CA MET A 1 8.88 49.48 -24.31
C MET A 1 8.47 48.02 -24.43
N ARG A 2 9.44 47.09 -24.54
CA ARG A 2 9.17 45.64 -24.50
C ARG A 2 9.03 45.22 -23.04
N TRP A 3 7.80 44.99 -22.60
CA TRP A 3 7.53 44.46 -21.27
C TRP A 3 7.91 42.97 -21.25
N SER A 4 9.09 42.64 -20.73
CA SER A 4 9.55 41.25 -20.65
C SER A 4 8.75 40.49 -19.59
N LEU A 5 8.07 39.43 -20.01
CA LEU A 5 7.49 38.47 -19.09
C LEU A 5 8.60 37.67 -18.38
N PRO A 6 8.41 37.26 -17.11
CA PRO A 6 9.38 36.45 -16.40
C PRO A 6 9.55 35.06 -17.05
N ARG A 7 10.80 34.59 -17.12
CA ARG A 7 11.14 33.28 -17.67
C ARG A 7 10.37 32.16 -16.98
N GLY A 8 9.78 31.27 -17.77
CA GLY A 8 8.99 30.11 -17.32
C GLY A 8 7.53 30.44 -16.98
N LEU A 9 7.08 31.69 -17.14
CA LEU A 9 5.70 32.13 -16.87
C LEU A 9 5.07 32.85 -18.05
N GLU A 10 5.77 32.92 -19.19
CA GLU A 10 5.33 33.63 -20.39
C GLU A 10 3.95 33.13 -20.82
N ARG A 11 3.79 31.80 -20.94
CA ARG A 11 2.53 31.17 -21.37
C ARG A 11 1.36 31.49 -20.44
N VAL A 12 1.62 31.59 -19.13
CA VAL A 12 0.59 31.87 -18.11
C VAL A 12 0.16 33.34 -18.11
N LEU A 13 1.13 34.26 -18.28
CA LEU A 13 0.91 35.69 -18.14
C LEU A 13 0.47 36.38 -19.44
N VAL A 14 0.52 35.69 -20.59
CA VAL A 14 0.06 36.22 -21.89
C VAL A 14 -1.33 36.87 -21.80
N PRO A 15 -2.37 36.24 -21.20
CA PRO A 15 -3.72 36.83 -21.13
C PRO A 15 -3.78 38.12 -20.32
N VAL A 16 -2.87 38.31 -19.37
CA VAL A 16 -2.84 39.45 -18.42
C VAL A 16 -1.57 40.29 -18.58
N ARG A 17 -0.99 40.30 -19.78
CA ARG A 17 0.30 40.94 -20.06
C ARG A 17 0.28 42.45 -19.77
N LEU A 18 -0.87 43.10 -19.98
CA LEU A 18 -1.05 44.54 -19.77
C LEU A 18 -1.15 44.87 -18.27
N GLU A 19 -1.82 44.01 -17.51
CA GLU A 19 -1.96 44.08 -16.06
C GLU A 19 -0.60 43.86 -15.40
N TRP A 20 0.15 42.86 -15.88
CA TRP A 20 1.51 42.59 -15.42
C TRP A 20 2.46 43.76 -15.67
N ALA A 21 2.42 44.34 -16.87
CA ALA A 21 3.23 45.51 -17.23
C ALA A 21 3.00 46.70 -16.28
N ARG A 22 1.77 46.87 -15.80
CA ARG A 22 1.37 47.97 -14.90
C ARG A 22 1.83 47.79 -13.44
N ILE A 23 2.36 46.62 -13.07
CA ILE A 23 2.93 46.43 -11.73
C ILE A 23 4.30 47.13 -11.71
N GLY A 24 4.34 48.34 -11.16
CA GLY A 24 5.52 49.21 -11.20
C GLY A 24 6.64 48.86 -10.21
N HIS A 25 6.34 48.15 -9.12
CA HIS A 25 7.32 47.89 -8.05
C HIS A 25 7.69 46.40 -7.95
N ALA A 26 8.97 46.14 -7.68
CA ALA A 26 9.56 44.79 -7.65
C ALA A 26 8.90 43.86 -6.61
N GLY A 27 8.54 44.39 -5.44
CA GLY A 27 7.86 43.63 -4.39
C GLY A 27 6.50 43.07 -4.82
N GLY A 28 5.71 43.82 -5.60
CA GLY A 28 4.41 43.38 -6.12
C GLY A 28 4.57 42.25 -7.13
N ARG A 29 5.54 42.39 -8.05
CA ARG A 29 5.89 41.34 -9.02
C ARG A 29 6.38 40.07 -8.33
N ALA A 30 7.19 40.19 -7.28
CA ALA A 30 7.66 39.04 -6.51
C ALA A 30 6.52 38.29 -5.82
N ARG A 31 5.58 38.98 -5.17
CA ARG A 31 4.41 38.36 -4.51
C ARG A 31 3.52 37.60 -5.49
N VAL A 32 3.21 38.21 -6.64
CA VAL A 32 2.41 37.57 -7.69
C VAL A 32 3.14 36.35 -8.27
N ARG A 33 4.46 36.44 -8.49
CA ARG A 33 5.27 35.31 -8.99
C ARG A 33 5.22 34.11 -8.05
N VAL A 34 5.36 34.34 -6.74
CA VAL A 34 5.26 33.26 -5.73
C VAL A 34 3.86 32.62 -5.76
N ALA A 35 2.81 33.43 -5.83
CA ALA A 35 1.44 32.94 -5.91
C ALA A 35 1.18 32.13 -7.20
N LEU A 36 1.66 32.59 -8.35
CA LEU A 36 1.61 31.87 -9.62
C LEU A 36 2.28 30.50 -9.53
N GLN A 37 3.49 30.43 -8.96
CA GLN A 37 4.22 29.17 -8.80
C GLN A 37 3.52 28.21 -7.83
N ALA A 38 2.91 28.72 -6.76
CA ALA A 38 2.09 27.93 -5.87
C ALA A 38 0.86 27.35 -6.60
N GLU A 39 0.19 28.17 -7.42
CA GLU A 39 -0.98 27.74 -8.19
C GLU A 39 -0.63 26.72 -9.27
N LEU A 40 0.49 26.90 -9.98
CA LEU A 40 0.97 25.94 -10.96
C LEU A 40 1.27 24.57 -10.33
N ARG A 41 1.91 24.55 -9.16
CA ARG A 41 2.15 23.29 -8.43
C ARG A 41 0.85 22.62 -8.01
N ARG A 42 -0.14 23.39 -7.54
CA ARG A 42 -1.46 22.89 -7.20
C ARG A 42 -2.16 22.28 -8.41
N LEU A 43 -2.18 23.00 -9.53
CA LEU A 43 -2.79 22.57 -10.79
C LEU A 43 -2.09 21.35 -11.38
N ALA A 44 -0.77 21.27 -11.29
CA ALA A 44 -0.03 20.11 -11.76
C ALA A 44 -0.46 18.83 -11.04
N GLY A 45 -0.85 18.91 -9.77
CA GLY A 45 -1.43 17.79 -9.03
C GLY A 45 -2.85 17.38 -9.47
N ILE A 46 -3.52 18.19 -10.31
CA ILE A 46 -4.89 17.94 -10.79
C ILE A 46 -4.89 17.54 -12.27
N VAL A 47 -4.20 18.32 -13.11
CA VAL A 47 -4.24 18.17 -14.58
C VAL A 47 -2.90 17.75 -15.19
N GLY A 48 -1.86 17.53 -14.36
CA GLY A 48 -0.51 17.27 -14.82
C GLY A 48 0.32 18.53 -15.08
N SER A 49 1.64 18.39 -15.03
CA SER A 49 2.61 19.50 -15.15
C SER A 49 2.57 20.19 -16.51
N GLU A 50 2.29 19.45 -17.59
CA GLU A 50 2.24 19.99 -18.95
C GLU A 50 1.02 20.88 -19.20
N GLN A 51 -0.13 20.49 -18.64
CA GLN A 51 -1.41 21.17 -18.85
C GLN A 51 -1.66 22.31 -17.85
N ALA A 52 -1.00 22.29 -16.68
CA ALA A 52 -1.17 23.29 -15.64
C ALA A 52 -0.94 24.76 -16.10
N PRO A 53 0.07 25.10 -16.92
CA PRO A 53 0.24 26.45 -17.44
C PRO A 53 -0.89 26.90 -18.37
N VAL A 54 -1.45 25.97 -19.15
CA VAL A 54 -2.56 26.25 -20.08
C VAL A 54 -3.83 26.58 -19.31
N VAL A 55 -4.20 25.70 -18.38
CA VAL A 55 -5.38 25.87 -17.54
C VAL A 55 -5.31 27.16 -16.72
N LEU A 56 -4.13 27.51 -16.21
CA LEU A 56 -3.95 28.75 -15.47
C LEU A 56 -4.05 30.00 -16.36
N ALA A 57 -3.55 29.94 -17.60
CA ALA A 57 -3.73 31.01 -18.58
C ALA A 57 -5.21 31.22 -18.92
N GLU A 58 -5.92 30.14 -19.27
CA GLU A 58 -7.35 30.17 -19.59
C GLU A 58 -8.18 30.69 -18.41
N ARG A 59 -7.83 30.32 -17.17
CA ARG A 59 -8.44 30.88 -15.95
C ARG A 59 -8.31 32.39 -15.92
N LEU A 60 -7.09 32.90 -16.10
CA LEU A 60 -6.82 34.34 -16.06
C LEU A 60 -7.57 35.07 -17.17
N GLU A 61 -7.62 34.48 -18.37
CA GLU A 61 -8.37 35.00 -19.51
C GLU A 61 -9.88 35.08 -19.22
N ARG A 62 -10.50 33.97 -18.78
CA ARG A 62 -11.93 33.93 -18.42
C ARG A 62 -12.28 34.98 -17.38
N ARG A 63 -11.42 35.16 -16.37
CA ARG A 63 -11.66 36.11 -15.27
C ARG A 63 -11.42 37.55 -15.67
N LEU A 64 -10.52 37.80 -16.62
CA LEU A 64 -10.35 39.11 -17.23
C LEU A 64 -11.58 39.45 -18.09
N ALA A 65 -12.06 38.52 -18.91
CA ALA A 65 -13.27 38.67 -19.72
C ALA A 65 -14.52 38.93 -18.86
N ALA A 66 -14.62 38.29 -17.70
CA ALA A 66 -15.70 38.50 -16.73
C ALA A 66 -15.74 39.90 -16.09
N GLN A 67 -14.77 40.78 -16.38
CA GLN A 67 -14.84 42.20 -16.03
C GLN A 67 -15.60 43.05 -17.05
N HIS A 68 -16.16 42.44 -18.11
CA HIS A 68 -16.98 43.13 -19.11
C HIS A 68 -16.27 44.36 -19.74
N GLY A 69 -14.95 44.28 -19.92
CA GLY A 69 -14.15 45.36 -20.49
C GLY A 69 -13.69 46.43 -19.49
N GLU A 70 -14.07 46.34 -18.21
CA GLU A 70 -13.55 47.24 -17.19
C GLU A 70 -12.06 46.99 -16.93
N ARG A 71 -11.30 48.08 -16.85
CA ARG A 71 -9.87 48.03 -16.58
C ARG A 71 -9.61 47.62 -15.12
N VAL A 72 -8.74 46.63 -14.92
CA VAL A 72 -8.23 46.27 -13.58
C VAL A 72 -7.59 47.49 -12.92
N ARG A 73 -8.18 47.99 -11.82
CA ARG A 73 -7.67 49.18 -11.11
C ARG A 73 -6.36 48.90 -10.39
N GLU A 74 -6.31 47.79 -9.65
CA GLU A 74 -5.16 47.39 -8.83
C GLU A 74 -4.69 45.97 -9.25
N PRO A 75 -3.69 45.86 -10.14
CA PRO A 75 -3.31 44.58 -10.74
C PRO A 75 -2.81 43.51 -9.76
N VAL A 76 -2.10 43.90 -8.70
CA VAL A 76 -1.52 42.93 -7.75
C VAL A 76 -2.64 42.28 -6.95
N GLY A 77 -3.51 43.08 -6.32
CA GLY A 77 -4.65 42.58 -5.57
C GLY A 77 -5.68 41.87 -6.46
N TRP A 78 -5.87 42.31 -7.71
CA TRP A 78 -6.73 41.56 -8.63
C TRP A 78 -6.18 40.16 -8.89
N LEU A 79 -4.88 40.02 -9.20
CA LEU A 79 -4.27 38.70 -9.44
C LEU A 79 -4.35 37.83 -8.19
N LEU A 80 -4.03 38.38 -7.01
CA LEU A 80 -3.99 37.61 -5.77
C LEU A 80 -5.38 37.24 -5.21
N ALA A 81 -6.37 38.11 -5.36
CA ALA A 81 -7.70 37.88 -4.77
C ALA A 81 -8.71 37.29 -5.77
N ARG A 82 -8.57 37.60 -7.07
CA ARG A 82 -9.56 37.24 -8.10
C ARG A 82 -8.98 36.43 -9.23
N GLY A 83 -7.75 36.70 -9.69
CA GLY A 83 -7.19 36.07 -10.89
C GLY A 83 -6.69 34.64 -10.65
N LEU A 84 -5.90 34.44 -9.59
CA LEU A 84 -5.21 33.17 -9.33
C LEU A 84 -6.03 32.16 -8.51
N PRO A 85 -6.71 32.52 -7.41
CA PRO A 85 -7.31 31.52 -6.52
C PRO A 85 -8.44 30.75 -7.20
N GLN A 86 -8.44 29.43 -7.18
CA GLN A 86 -9.60 28.64 -7.61
C GLN A 86 -10.83 29.00 -6.75
N ARG A 87 -12.00 29.23 -7.36
CA ARG A 87 -13.21 29.53 -6.58
C ARG A 87 -13.80 28.25 -6.01
N ALA A 88 -13.87 28.18 -4.68
CA ALA A 88 -14.34 27.00 -3.94
C ALA A 88 -15.87 26.96 -3.76
N GLU A 89 -16.64 27.32 -4.80
CA GLU A 89 -18.11 27.22 -4.77
C GLU A 89 -18.62 25.81 -5.12
N CYS A 90 -17.79 25.03 -5.83
CA CYS A 90 -18.10 23.68 -6.24
C CYS A 90 -17.38 22.67 -5.33
N TYR A 91 -18.01 21.52 -5.08
CA TYR A 91 -17.40 20.43 -4.32
C TYR A 91 -16.40 19.60 -5.14
N ALA A 92 -16.37 19.76 -6.46
CA ALA A 92 -15.40 19.09 -7.32
C ALA A 92 -14.05 19.81 -7.32
N THR A 93 -12.99 19.11 -6.90
CA THR A 93 -11.61 19.65 -6.85
C THR A 93 -11.08 20.07 -8.21
N ALA A 94 -11.53 19.41 -9.28
CA ALA A 94 -11.16 19.75 -10.66
C ALA A 94 -12.01 20.89 -11.27
N CYS A 95 -12.97 21.47 -10.54
CA CYS A 95 -13.83 22.53 -11.06
C CYS A 95 -13.25 23.92 -10.78
N ASP A 96 -13.17 24.77 -11.80
CA ASP A 96 -12.87 26.19 -11.67
C ASP A 96 -13.89 27.01 -12.45
N ASP A 97 -14.67 27.83 -11.74
CA ASP A 97 -15.71 28.69 -12.32
C ASP A 97 -16.64 27.95 -13.30
N GLN A 98 -17.23 26.83 -12.84
CA GLN A 98 -18.17 25.99 -13.60
C GLN A 98 -17.56 25.21 -14.77
N VAL A 99 -16.23 25.28 -14.96
CA VAL A 99 -15.51 24.53 -15.99
C VAL A 99 -14.61 23.49 -15.32
N ARG A 100 -14.62 22.27 -15.84
CA ARG A 100 -13.67 21.23 -15.44
C ARG A 100 -12.29 21.52 -16.02
N MET A 101 -11.28 21.61 -15.17
CA MET A 101 -9.91 21.90 -15.58
C MET A 101 -9.25 20.76 -16.36
N ASP A 102 -9.69 19.52 -16.14
CA ASP A 102 -9.17 18.31 -16.80
C ASP A 102 -9.81 18.05 -18.17
N THR A 103 -11.09 18.39 -18.35
CA THR A 103 -11.82 18.15 -19.61
C THR A 103 -12.15 19.40 -20.40
N GLY A 104 -12.07 20.59 -19.81
CA GLY A 104 -12.53 21.86 -20.41
C GLY A 104 -14.05 21.98 -20.54
N LEU A 105 -14.82 20.97 -20.12
CA LEU A 105 -16.28 20.94 -20.25
C LEU A 105 -16.96 21.62 -19.07
N VAL A 106 -18.27 21.89 -19.22
CA VAL A 106 -19.12 22.32 -18.11
C VAL A 106 -19.05 21.30 -16.98
N CYS A 107 -18.92 21.78 -15.75
CA CYS A 107 -18.81 20.95 -14.57
C CYS A 107 -20.18 20.38 -14.17
N PRO A 108 -20.37 19.04 -14.21
CA PRO A 108 -21.65 18.43 -13.83
C PRO A 108 -22.04 18.75 -12.38
N SER A 109 -21.05 18.87 -11.48
CA SER A 109 -21.27 19.27 -10.10
C SER A 109 -21.79 20.70 -9.97
N CYS A 110 -21.33 21.62 -10.82
CA CYS A 110 -21.89 22.97 -10.87
C CYS A 110 -23.31 22.97 -11.44
N GLU A 111 -23.59 22.16 -12.46
CA GLU A 111 -24.95 22.03 -13.00
C GLU A 111 -25.94 21.53 -11.95
N LEU A 112 -25.55 20.53 -11.16
CA LEU A 112 -26.33 20.05 -10.02
C LEU A 112 -26.55 21.15 -8.98
N LEU A 113 -25.49 21.88 -8.58
CA LEU A 113 -25.62 23.01 -7.63
C LEU A 113 -26.53 24.11 -8.15
N ILE A 114 -26.48 24.42 -9.45
CA ILE A 114 -27.37 25.39 -10.09
C ILE A 114 -28.80 24.86 -10.08
N GLY A 115 -29.00 23.58 -10.40
CA GLY A 115 -30.27 22.87 -10.32
C GLY A 115 -30.88 22.97 -8.92
N ASP A 116 -30.12 22.62 -7.88
CA ASP A 116 -30.53 22.70 -6.48
C ASP A 116 -30.93 24.13 -6.09
N ARG A 117 -30.12 25.13 -6.48
CA ARG A 117 -30.42 26.55 -6.22
C ARG A 117 -31.71 26.99 -6.91
N ARG A 118 -31.97 26.55 -8.15
CA ARG A 118 -33.22 26.85 -8.88
C ARG A 118 -34.41 26.15 -8.24
N ALA A 119 -34.27 24.87 -7.88
CA ALA A 119 -35.31 24.10 -7.19
C ALA A 119 -35.71 24.76 -5.86
N LEU A 120 -34.73 25.18 -5.05
CA LEU A 120 -34.98 25.89 -3.80
C LEU A 120 -35.73 27.21 -4.04
N ARG A 121 -35.33 28.02 -5.03
CA ARG A 121 -36.04 29.25 -5.39
C ARG A 121 -37.49 28.99 -5.80
N HIS A 122 -37.73 27.96 -6.62
CA HIS A 122 -39.09 27.58 -7.01
C HIS A 122 -39.91 27.09 -5.82
N GLN A 123 -39.33 26.27 -4.94
CA GLN A 123 -39.99 25.78 -3.74
C GLN A 123 -40.40 26.93 -2.82
N VAL A 124 -39.48 27.85 -2.53
CA VAL A 124 -39.77 29.03 -1.69
C VAL A 124 -40.81 29.93 -2.36
N GLY A 125 -40.68 30.17 -3.68
CA GLY A 125 -41.65 30.96 -4.45
C GLY A 125 -43.07 30.38 -4.39
N ARG A 126 -43.20 29.06 -4.55
CA ARG A 126 -44.49 28.37 -4.42
C ARG A 126 -45.05 28.45 -3.01
N ALA A 127 -44.21 28.30 -1.99
CA ALA A 127 -44.64 28.40 -0.59
C ALA A 127 -45.17 29.80 -0.27
N VAL A 128 -44.45 30.85 -0.69
CA VAL A 128 -44.89 32.25 -0.50
C VAL A 128 -46.22 32.51 -1.22
N ALA A 129 -46.36 32.06 -2.48
CA ALA A 129 -47.60 32.25 -3.23
C ALA A 129 -48.80 31.52 -2.60
N ALA A 130 -48.59 30.33 -2.02
CA ALA A 130 -49.63 29.55 -1.35
C ALA A 130 -50.02 30.13 0.02
N GLU A 131 -49.04 30.58 0.82
CA GLU A 131 -49.27 31.08 2.18
C GLU A 131 -49.73 32.55 2.21
N LEU A 132 -49.30 33.36 1.23
CA LEU A 132 -49.50 34.81 1.19
C LEU A 132 -50.07 35.26 -0.18
N PRO A 133 -51.28 34.80 -0.56
CA PRO A 133 -51.82 35.00 -1.91
C PRO A 133 -52.21 36.45 -2.23
N ARG A 134 -52.30 37.33 -1.22
CA ARG A 134 -52.73 38.73 -1.38
C ARG A 134 -51.57 39.73 -1.54
N LEU A 135 -50.32 39.26 -1.52
CA LEU A 135 -49.17 40.14 -1.69
C LEU A 135 -49.12 40.71 -3.11
N THR A 136 -48.70 41.97 -3.21
CA THR A 136 -48.33 42.53 -4.52
C THR A 136 -47.08 41.81 -5.07
N PRO A 137 -46.83 41.86 -6.38
CA PRO A 137 -45.65 41.23 -6.98
C PRO A 137 -44.31 41.71 -6.37
N ALA A 138 -44.23 42.98 -5.93
CA ALA A 138 -43.04 43.52 -5.30
C ALA A 138 -42.84 42.94 -3.88
N GLU A 139 -43.91 42.88 -3.08
CA GLU A 139 -43.88 42.31 -1.73
C GLU A 139 -43.61 40.80 -1.76
N ALA A 140 -44.19 40.08 -2.71
CA ALA A 140 -43.93 38.66 -2.90
C ALA A 140 -42.46 38.38 -3.23
N ARG A 141 -41.83 39.22 -4.09
CA ARG A 141 -40.39 39.10 -4.40
C ARG A 141 -39.51 39.34 -3.17
N ALA A 142 -39.79 40.40 -2.41
CA ALA A 142 -39.05 40.71 -1.20
C ALA A 142 -39.17 39.59 -0.15
N GLU A 143 -40.37 39.01 0.00
CA GLU A 143 -40.61 37.90 0.92
C GLU A 143 -39.89 36.62 0.50
N VAL A 144 -39.87 36.29 -0.80
CA VAL A 144 -39.09 35.17 -1.34
C VAL A 144 -37.60 35.36 -1.07
N GLU A 145 -37.06 36.56 -1.32
CA GLU A 145 -35.64 36.87 -1.07
C GLU A 145 -35.28 36.75 0.42
N ARG A 146 -36.16 37.25 1.31
CA ARG A 146 -36.00 37.14 2.76
C ARG A 146 -35.95 35.69 3.23
N ARG A 147 -36.86 34.83 2.73
CA ARG A 147 -36.87 33.39 3.05
C ARG A 147 -35.66 32.67 2.49
N LEU A 148 -35.25 32.94 1.25
CA LEU A 148 -34.04 32.36 0.67
C LEU A 148 -32.78 32.73 1.45
N SER A 149 -32.66 34.00 1.84
CA SER A 149 -31.54 34.48 2.65
C SER A 149 -31.44 33.76 4.00
N ARG A 150 -32.59 33.50 4.63
CA ARG A 150 -32.68 32.71 5.87
C ARG A 150 -32.22 31.27 5.66
N GLU A 151 -32.67 30.60 4.61
CA GLU A 151 -32.28 29.20 4.30
C GLU A 151 -30.77 29.09 4.05
N VAL A 152 -30.20 30.02 3.26
CA VAL A 152 -28.76 30.06 2.98
C VAL A 152 -27.96 30.28 4.27
N ALA A 153 -28.40 31.20 5.14
CA ALA A 153 -27.74 31.46 6.42
C ALA A 153 -27.76 30.22 7.34
N GLN A 154 -28.89 29.52 7.43
CA GLN A 154 -28.99 28.30 8.22
C GLN A 154 -28.08 27.19 7.69
N ARG A 155 -28.04 27.00 6.37
CA ARG A 155 -27.12 26.02 5.75
C ARG A 155 -25.66 26.37 6.02
N ALA A 156 -25.28 27.63 5.87
CA ALA A 156 -23.93 28.10 6.15
C ALA A 156 -23.50 27.84 7.61
N ALA A 157 -24.41 28.05 8.57
CA ALA A 157 -24.15 27.76 9.99
C ALA A 157 -23.92 26.26 10.23
N ARG A 158 -24.77 25.39 9.67
CA ARG A 158 -24.60 23.92 9.77
C ARG A 158 -23.29 23.46 9.15
N ASP A 159 -22.92 24.04 8.01
CA ASP A 159 -21.68 23.71 7.30
C ASP A 159 -20.44 24.15 8.09
N ALA A 160 -20.51 25.29 8.79
CA ALA A 160 -19.44 25.75 9.67
C ALA A 160 -19.18 24.77 10.82
N VAL A 161 -20.24 24.32 11.52
CA VAL A 161 -20.13 23.32 12.60
C VAL A 161 -19.51 22.02 12.09
N ARG A 162 -19.96 21.51 10.93
CA ARG A 162 -19.39 20.28 10.35
C ARG A 162 -17.91 20.42 10.01
N ARG A 163 -17.47 21.59 9.53
CA ARG A 163 -16.05 21.84 9.23
C ARG A 163 -15.19 21.86 10.49
N GLU A 164 -15.68 22.44 11.57
CA GLU A 164 -14.99 22.46 12.86
C GLU A 164 -14.83 21.05 13.43
N GLN A 165 -15.91 20.27 13.45
CA GLN A 165 -15.89 18.87 13.88
C GLN A 165 -14.90 18.04 13.05
N ALA A 166 -14.95 18.16 11.73
CA ALA A 166 -14.02 17.46 10.84
C ALA A 166 -12.56 17.88 11.05
N ALA A 167 -12.29 19.14 11.42
CA ALA A 167 -10.94 19.59 11.75
C ALA A 167 -10.43 18.96 13.04
N VAL A 168 -11.26 18.88 14.08
CA VAL A 168 -10.94 18.20 15.35
C VAL A 168 -10.69 16.71 15.13
N GLU A 169 -11.52 16.04 14.34
CA GLU A 169 -11.33 14.63 14.01
C GLU A 169 -10.05 14.35 13.23
N ARG A 170 -9.72 15.20 12.25
CA ARG A 170 -8.45 15.10 11.50
C ARG A 170 -7.25 15.23 12.43
N ALA A 171 -7.25 16.26 13.29
CA ALA A 171 -6.17 16.46 14.26
C ALA A 171 -6.00 15.24 15.19
N ARG A 172 -7.10 14.65 15.69
CA ARG A 172 -7.04 13.43 16.51
C ARG A 172 -6.43 12.25 15.76
N ARG A 173 -6.79 12.05 14.49
CA ARG A 173 -6.22 10.96 13.66
C ARG A 173 -4.73 11.17 13.40
N GLU A 174 -4.32 12.40 13.15
CA GLU A 174 -2.90 12.74 12.93
C GLU A 174 -2.04 12.41 14.14
N VAL A 175 -2.52 12.65 15.36
CA VAL A 175 -1.83 12.25 16.61
C VAL A 175 -1.65 10.73 16.68
N VAL A 176 -2.71 9.96 16.43
CA VAL A 176 -2.63 8.48 16.47
C VAL A 176 -1.65 7.95 15.42
N TRP A 177 -1.69 8.49 14.20
CA TRP A 177 -0.74 8.09 13.15
C TRP A 177 0.69 8.54 13.43
N ALA A 178 0.90 9.66 14.13
CA ALA A 178 2.22 10.04 14.60
C ALA A 178 2.76 9.05 15.62
N GLN A 179 1.96 8.67 16.62
CA GLN A 179 2.32 7.68 17.64
C GLN A 179 2.66 6.31 17.01
N GLN A 180 1.81 5.81 16.12
CA GLN A 180 2.06 4.54 15.44
C GLN A 180 3.34 4.55 14.59
N ARG A 181 3.67 5.68 13.95
CA ARG A 181 4.93 5.83 13.23
C ARG A 181 6.12 5.79 14.18
N GLU A 182 6.04 6.48 15.31
CA GLU A 182 7.10 6.47 16.32
C GLU A 182 7.32 5.07 16.93
N GLU A 183 6.24 4.35 17.26
CA GLU A 183 6.30 2.97 17.73
C GLU A 183 6.95 2.03 16.69
N LEU A 184 6.57 2.17 15.42
CA LEU A 184 7.15 1.37 14.34
C LEU A 184 8.64 1.68 14.14
N GLU A 185 9.03 2.95 14.15
CA GLU A 185 10.43 3.34 14.03
C GLU A 185 11.26 2.88 15.24
N SER A 186 10.69 2.94 16.45
CA SER A 186 11.32 2.38 17.66
C SER A 186 11.50 0.86 17.56
N ALA A 187 10.48 0.14 17.10
CA ALA A 187 10.55 -1.31 16.90
C ALA A 187 11.59 -1.69 15.82
N LYS A 188 11.67 -0.92 14.73
CA LYS A 188 12.70 -1.10 13.69
C LYS A 188 14.10 -0.84 14.23
N ALA A 189 14.29 0.22 15.01
CA ALA A 189 15.57 0.53 15.64
C ALA A 189 15.99 -0.56 16.63
N ALA A 190 15.05 -1.04 17.46
CA ALA A 190 15.28 -2.12 18.40
C ALA A 190 15.62 -3.43 17.70
N LEU A 191 14.99 -3.73 16.55
CA LEU A 191 15.35 -4.87 15.71
C LEU A 191 16.76 -4.67 15.14
N ALA A 192 17.02 -3.55 14.49
CA ALA A 192 18.30 -3.24 13.86
C ALA A 192 19.47 -3.37 14.85
N ALA A 193 19.31 -2.89 16.09
CA ALA A 193 20.32 -2.97 17.14
C ALA A 193 20.66 -4.39 17.62
N ARG A 194 19.85 -5.41 17.30
CA ARG A 194 20.11 -6.79 17.75
C ARG A 194 21.37 -7.34 17.10
N PRO A 195 22.28 -7.96 17.87
CA PRO A 195 23.44 -8.64 17.30
C PRO A 195 23.00 -9.88 16.50
N CYS A 196 23.89 -10.37 15.65
CA CYS A 196 23.69 -11.61 14.93
C CYS A 196 23.66 -12.80 15.90
N GLU A 197 22.61 -13.60 15.85
CA GLU A 197 22.42 -14.79 16.69
C GLU A 197 23.49 -15.87 16.47
N GLU A 198 24.15 -15.89 15.32
CA GLU A 198 25.15 -16.91 14.98
C GLU A 198 26.59 -16.47 15.24
N CYS A 199 26.97 -15.24 14.87
CA CYS A 199 28.35 -14.76 14.95
C CYS A 199 28.54 -13.55 15.88
N GLY A 200 27.48 -13.04 16.50
CA GLY A 200 27.55 -11.93 17.46
C GLY A 200 27.84 -10.55 16.88
N VAL A 201 27.99 -10.41 15.56
CA VAL A 201 28.19 -9.10 14.91
C VAL A 201 27.09 -8.13 15.33
N PRO A 202 27.42 -6.93 15.84
CA PRO A 202 26.43 -5.97 16.33
C PRO A 202 25.56 -5.41 15.20
N GLU A 203 24.42 -4.84 15.57
CA GLU A 203 23.52 -4.12 14.65
C GLU A 203 23.08 -4.92 13.40
N ALA A 204 22.85 -6.23 13.58
CA ALA A 204 22.61 -7.16 12.49
C ALA A 204 21.13 -7.47 12.26
N GLY A 205 20.20 -6.91 13.03
CA GLY A 205 18.78 -7.26 12.87
C GLY A 205 18.42 -8.68 13.34
N GLY A 206 19.30 -9.35 14.10
CA GLY A 206 19.18 -10.76 14.49
C GLY A 206 20.00 -11.74 13.63
N LEU A 207 20.20 -11.49 12.35
CA LEU A 207 21.11 -12.28 11.50
C LEU A 207 21.85 -11.38 10.53
N CYS A 208 23.19 -11.38 10.62
CA CYS A 208 24.00 -10.64 9.66
C CYS A 208 23.86 -11.24 8.26
N LEU A 209 24.19 -10.45 7.24
CA LEU A 209 24.09 -10.87 5.84
C LEU A 209 24.77 -12.23 5.60
N VAL A 210 26.00 -12.41 6.07
CA VAL A 210 26.80 -13.63 5.90
C VAL A 210 26.10 -14.85 6.51
N CYS A 211 25.69 -14.76 7.78
CA CYS A 211 25.01 -15.86 8.48
C CYS A 211 23.65 -16.18 7.85
N SER A 212 22.89 -15.17 7.43
CA SER A 212 21.62 -15.36 6.72
C SER A 212 21.82 -16.09 5.37
N GLN A 213 22.84 -15.70 4.59
CA GLN A 213 23.19 -16.40 3.35
C GLN A 213 23.62 -17.85 3.61
N ASN A 214 24.49 -18.07 4.60
CA ASN A 214 24.98 -19.41 4.96
C ASN A 214 23.85 -20.32 5.48
N ARG A 215 22.94 -19.79 6.31
CA ARG A 215 21.75 -20.52 6.78
C ARG A 215 20.85 -20.91 5.62
N THR A 216 20.63 -20.00 4.68
CA THR A 216 19.86 -20.26 3.45
C THR A 216 20.54 -21.32 2.58
N ALA A 217 21.86 -21.25 2.41
CA ALA A 217 22.63 -22.24 1.66
C ALA A 217 22.51 -23.65 2.27
N ARG A 218 22.66 -23.77 3.60
CA ARG A 218 22.49 -25.04 4.33
C ARG A 218 21.08 -25.60 4.15
N ALA A 219 20.05 -24.76 4.26
CA ALA A 219 18.67 -25.17 4.05
C ALA A 219 18.42 -25.66 2.62
N ALA A 220 19.00 -24.99 1.61
CA ALA A 220 18.89 -25.41 0.22
C ALA A 220 19.61 -26.76 -0.04
N VAL A 221 20.79 -26.98 0.55
CA VAL A 221 21.51 -28.27 0.48
C VAL A 221 20.71 -29.40 1.13
N GLU A 222 20.15 -29.18 2.32
CA GLU A 222 19.32 -30.17 3.00
C GLU A 222 18.09 -30.52 2.16
N GLN A 223 17.39 -29.51 1.61
CA GLN A 223 16.26 -29.76 0.70
C GLN A 223 16.68 -30.51 -0.57
N ALA A 224 17.85 -30.21 -1.14
CA ALA A 224 18.35 -30.88 -2.33
C ALA A 224 18.65 -32.36 -2.04
N ALA A 225 19.24 -32.66 -0.88
CA ALA A 225 19.48 -34.02 -0.43
C ALA A 225 18.17 -34.80 -0.23
N GLN A 226 17.16 -34.17 0.38
CA GLN A 226 15.83 -34.79 0.55
C GLN A 226 15.16 -35.08 -0.80
N VAL A 227 15.21 -34.14 -1.75
CA VAL A 227 14.66 -34.33 -3.10
C VAL A 227 15.37 -35.48 -3.81
N ALA A 228 16.69 -35.54 -3.76
CA ALA A 228 17.46 -36.62 -4.37
C ALA A 228 17.12 -38.00 -3.76
N ALA A 229 16.99 -38.06 -2.42
CA ALA A 229 16.63 -39.29 -1.72
C ALA A 229 15.22 -39.78 -2.10
N ALA A 230 14.28 -38.86 -2.37
CA ALA A 230 12.89 -39.17 -2.73
C ALA A 230 12.74 -39.93 -4.06
N VAL A 231 13.75 -39.90 -4.93
CA VAL A 231 13.67 -40.50 -6.27
C VAL A 231 14.00 -41.99 -6.25
N SER A 232 14.73 -42.46 -5.24
CA SER A 232 15.39 -43.77 -5.22
C SER A 232 14.47 -44.97 -4.93
N GLY A 233 13.18 -44.88 -5.25
CA GLY A 233 12.16 -45.92 -5.05
C GLY A 233 11.24 -45.70 -3.84
N PRO A 234 10.28 -46.61 -3.60
CA PRO A 234 9.39 -46.54 -2.44
C PRO A 234 10.18 -46.65 -1.12
N VAL A 235 9.79 -45.85 -0.13
CA VAL A 235 10.38 -45.85 1.22
C VAL A 235 9.91 -47.10 1.96
N GLN A 236 10.56 -48.23 1.71
CA GLN A 236 10.29 -49.50 2.40
C GLN A 236 11.18 -49.67 3.64
N ASP A 237 12.41 -49.14 3.58
CA ASP A 237 13.38 -49.16 4.67
C ASP A 237 13.86 -47.73 4.98
N LEU A 238 13.53 -47.24 6.17
CA LEU A 238 13.90 -45.91 6.63
C LEU A 238 15.41 -45.77 6.87
N GLY A 239 16.11 -46.86 7.22
CA GLY A 239 17.56 -46.88 7.41
C GLY A 239 18.29 -46.64 6.10
N VAL A 240 17.91 -47.37 5.05
CA VAL A 240 18.46 -47.19 3.69
C VAL A 240 18.20 -45.78 3.15
N VAL A 241 17.03 -45.20 3.43
CA VAL A 241 16.71 -43.81 3.04
C VAL A 241 17.54 -42.81 3.82
N ALA A 242 17.74 -43.01 5.13
CA ALA A 242 18.58 -42.15 5.95
C ALA A 242 20.06 -42.17 5.51
N GLU A 243 20.60 -43.34 5.20
CA GLU A 243 21.96 -43.49 4.68
C GLU A 243 22.15 -42.75 3.34
N ARG A 244 21.21 -42.95 2.39
CA ARG A 244 21.27 -42.27 1.08
C ARG A 244 21.16 -40.75 1.21
N LEU A 245 20.24 -40.29 2.06
CA LEU A 245 20.10 -38.87 2.38
C LEU A 245 21.40 -38.31 2.94
N ALA A 246 21.99 -38.98 3.94
CA ALA A 246 23.24 -38.55 4.56
C ALA A 246 24.39 -38.50 3.53
N ALA A 247 24.53 -39.55 2.72
CA ALA A 247 25.53 -39.62 1.65
C ALA A 247 25.34 -38.50 0.62
N ARG A 248 24.10 -38.22 0.20
CA ARG A 248 23.82 -37.13 -0.74
C ARG A 248 24.09 -35.77 -0.13
N ARG A 249 23.68 -35.54 1.13
CA ARG A 249 23.95 -34.31 1.86
C ARG A 249 25.44 -34.02 1.91
N VAL A 250 26.26 -34.99 2.34
CA VAL A 250 27.72 -34.85 2.37
C VAL A 250 28.28 -34.52 0.99
N GLY A 251 27.80 -35.18 -0.07
CA GLY A 251 28.23 -34.89 -1.44
C GLY A 251 27.96 -33.44 -1.86
N LEU A 252 26.76 -32.93 -1.58
CA LEU A 252 26.36 -31.56 -1.90
C LEU A 252 27.08 -30.53 -1.03
N GLU A 253 27.25 -30.80 0.27
CA GLU A 253 28.03 -29.97 1.19
C GLU A 253 29.49 -29.86 0.73
N ASN A 254 30.09 -30.96 0.26
CA ASN A 254 31.44 -30.97 -0.29
C ASN A 254 31.55 -30.14 -1.58
N GLU A 255 30.51 -30.09 -2.40
CA GLU A 255 30.50 -29.26 -3.60
C GLU A 255 30.49 -27.77 -3.25
N VAL A 256 29.62 -27.35 -2.34
CA VAL A 256 29.58 -25.99 -1.80
C VAL A 256 30.87 -25.65 -1.05
N GLY A 257 31.40 -26.59 -0.26
CA GLY A 257 32.66 -26.47 0.46
C GLY A 257 33.87 -26.26 -0.45
N ARG A 258 33.93 -26.97 -1.60
CA ARG A 258 34.98 -26.77 -2.61
C ARG A 258 34.95 -25.39 -3.24
N LEU A 259 33.76 -24.90 -3.61
CA LEU A 259 33.58 -23.55 -4.14
C LEU A 259 34.02 -22.49 -3.13
N THR A 260 33.46 -22.54 -1.92
CA THR A 260 33.75 -21.56 -0.87
C THR A 260 35.22 -21.58 -0.45
N GLY A 261 35.82 -22.78 -0.32
CA GLY A 261 37.25 -22.92 -0.04
C GLY A 261 38.15 -22.34 -1.14
N ARG A 262 37.75 -22.46 -2.41
CA ARG A 262 38.47 -21.82 -3.54
C ARG A 262 38.37 -20.30 -3.46
N LEU A 263 37.17 -19.75 -3.32
CA LEU A 263 36.95 -18.30 -3.27
C LEU A 263 37.68 -17.65 -2.08
N ARG A 264 37.72 -18.30 -0.91
CA ARG A 264 38.49 -17.80 0.24
C ARG A 264 39.99 -17.78 -0.04
N ARG A 265 40.55 -18.79 -0.72
CA ARG A 265 41.96 -18.81 -1.13
C ARG A 265 42.30 -17.72 -2.15
N GLU A 266 41.32 -17.33 -2.97
CA GLU A 266 41.43 -16.21 -3.90
C GLU A 266 41.29 -14.84 -3.20
N GLY A 267 41.08 -14.81 -1.87
CA GLY A 267 40.99 -13.58 -1.09
C GLY A 267 39.64 -12.86 -1.20
N MET A 268 38.60 -13.55 -1.64
CA MET A 268 37.27 -12.95 -1.79
C MET A 268 36.65 -12.55 -0.44
N PRO A 269 35.92 -11.43 -0.36
CA PRO A 269 35.21 -11.04 0.86
C PRO A 269 34.19 -12.10 1.31
N GLU A 270 34.06 -12.34 2.62
CA GLU A 270 33.18 -13.41 3.15
C GLU A 270 31.70 -13.22 2.75
N ALA A 271 31.24 -11.98 2.56
CA ALA A 271 29.90 -11.71 2.03
C ALA A 271 29.70 -12.22 0.59
N ALA A 272 30.72 -12.08 -0.26
CA ALA A 272 30.69 -12.62 -1.63
C ALA A 272 30.76 -14.16 -1.59
N VAL A 273 31.63 -14.72 -0.74
CA VAL A 273 31.73 -16.18 -0.55
C VAL A 273 30.40 -16.78 -0.11
N ALA A 274 29.72 -16.17 0.87
CA ALA A 274 28.43 -16.65 1.36
C ALA A 274 27.30 -16.50 0.33
N TRP A 275 27.31 -15.42 -0.46
CA TRP A 275 26.36 -15.25 -1.58
C TRP A 275 26.55 -16.34 -2.64
N GLU A 276 27.79 -16.61 -3.05
CA GLU A 276 28.12 -17.66 -4.03
C GLU A 276 27.76 -19.06 -3.49
N ALA A 277 28.00 -19.31 -2.20
CA ALA A 277 27.60 -20.55 -1.54
C ALA A 277 26.09 -20.78 -1.64
N ARG A 278 25.28 -19.76 -1.35
CA ARG A 278 23.83 -19.82 -1.49
C ARG A 278 23.42 -20.04 -2.94
N THR A 279 23.98 -19.26 -3.87
CA THR A 279 23.65 -19.35 -5.29
C THR A 279 23.90 -20.76 -5.83
N LEU A 280 25.04 -21.36 -5.51
CA LEU A 280 25.34 -22.75 -5.88
C LEU A 280 24.36 -23.73 -5.21
N ALA A 281 24.11 -23.59 -3.91
CA ALA A 281 23.18 -24.48 -3.20
C ALA A 281 21.75 -24.45 -3.80
N GLU A 282 21.26 -23.27 -4.18
CA GLU A 282 19.96 -23.13 -4.86
C GLU A 282 19.98 -23.72 -6.28
N GLN A 283 21.09 -23.60 -7.01
CA GLN A 283 21.26 -24.25 -8.32
C GLN A 283 21.23 -25.77 -8.18
N LEU A 284 21.94 -26.32 -7.19
CA LEU A 284 21.92 -27.75 -6.88
C LEU A 284 20.51 -28.22 -6.52
N LEU A 285 19.77 -27.48 -5.69
CA LEU A 285 18.38 -27.78 -5.40
C LEU A 285 17.49 -27.79 -6.66
N ARG A 286 17.65 -26.80 -7.55
CA ARG A 286 16.91 -26.78 -8.83
C ARG A 286 17.27 -27.98 -9.70
N HIS A 287 18.55 -28.34 -9.75
CA HIS A 287 19.02 -29.50 -10.50
C HIS A 287 18.45 -30.82 -9.95
N GLU A 288 18.48 -31.02 -8.63
CA GLU A 288 17.88 -32.22 -8.02
C GLU A 288 16.37 -32.28 -8.21
N ARG A 289 15.65 -31.14 -8.18
CA ARG A 289 14.22 -31.10 -8.51
C ARG A 289 13.93 -31.50 -9.95
N ALA A 290 14.74 -31.03 -10.91
CA ALA A 290 14.61 -31.42 -12.31
C ALA A 290 14.85 -32.93 -12.48
N ARG A 291 15.95 -33.44 -11.94
CA ARG A 291 16.27 -34.88 -11.96
C ARG A 291 15.17 -35.73 -11.31
N ALA A 292 14.64 -35.27 -10.18
CA ALA A 292 13.55 -35.96 -9.50
C ALA A 292 12.27 -36.00 -10.32
N ARG A 293 11.93 -34.87 -10.96
CA ARG A 293 10.79 -34.81 -11.88
C ARG A 293 10.96 -35.79 -13.04
N ASP A 294 12.11 -35.78 -13.70
CA ASP A 294 12.37 -36.63 -14.87
C ASP A 294 12.29 -38.11 -14.51
N ALA A 295 12.89 -38.49 -13.37
CA ALA A 295 12.85 -39.86 -12.89
C ALA A 295 11.44 -40.32 -12.46
N LEU A 296 10.65 -39.44 -11.83
CA LEU A 296 9.27 -39.75 -11.45
C LEU A 296 8.32 -39.76 -12.64
N LEU A 297 8.55 -38.93 -13.66
CA LEU A 297 7.84 -39.02 -14.93
C LEU A 297 8.11 -40.37 -15.61
N ALA A 298 9.32 -40.91 -15.47
CA ALA A 298 9.69 -42.21 -16.01
C ALA A 298 9.20 -43.41 -15.15
N SER A 299 8.54 -43.17 -14.01
CA SER A 299 8.09 -44.24 -13.13
C SER A 299 6.88 -44.99 -13.69
N GLU A 300 6.72 -46.25 -13.28
CA GLU A 300 5.61 -47.08 -13.70
C GLU A 300 4.26 -46.53 -13.21
N GLU A 301 4.22 -45.96 -12.01
CA GLU A 301 3.00 -45.35 -11.48
C GLU A 301 2.54 -44.15 -12.32
N ALA A 302 3.47 -43.31 -12.77
CA ALA A 302 3.17 -42.16 -13.62
C ALA A 302 2.76 -42.59 -15.04
N ARG A 303 3.41 -43.63 -15.60
CA ARG A 303 3.05 -44.22 -16.90
C ARG A 303 1.66 -44.86 -16.87
N ALA A 304 1.38 -45.67 -15.85
CA ALA A 304 0.08 -46.30 -15.67
C ALA A 304 -1.03 -45.25 -15.51
N GLU A 305 -0.80 -44.16 -14.78
CA GLU A 305 -1.78 -43.08 -14.68
C GLU A 305 -2.06 -42.40 -16.02
N ALA A 306 -1.00 -42.13 -16.81
CA ALA A 306 -1.14 -41.56 -18.15
C ALA A 306 -1.97 -42.49 -19.07
N GLU A 307 -1.70 -43.80 -19.05
CA GLU A 307 -2.43 -44.81 -19.81
C GLU A 307 -3.91 -44.89 -19.40
N ARG A 308 -4.20 -44.84 -18.10
CA ARG A 308 -5.59 -44.80 -17.59
C ARG A 308 -6.35 -43.57 -18.08
N VAL A 309 -5.75 -42.38 -17.95
CA VAL A 309 -6.40 -41.13 -18.38
C VAL A 309 -6.58 -41.11 -19.90
N PHE A 310 -5.58 -41.58 -20.66
CA PHE A 310 -5.69 -41.72 -22.11
C PHE A 310 -6.88 -42.60 -22.50
N ALA A 311 -7.03 -43.77 -21.88
CA ALA A 311 -8.14 -44.68 -22.16
C ALA A 311 -9.52 -44.06 -21.84
N VAL A 312 -9.64 -43.35 -20.72
CA VAL A 312 -10.87 -42.64 -20.32
C VAL A 312 -11.23 -41.53 -21.31
N GLU A 313 -10.26 -40.69 -21.71
CA GLU A 313 -10.51 -39.58 -22.64
C GLU A 313 -10.82 -40.06 -24.06
N ARG A 314 -10.20 -41.17 -24.51
CA ARG A 314 -10.58 -41.85 -25.76
C ARG A 314 -12.02 -42.38 -25.71
N ALA A 315 -12.43 -42.98 -24.59
CA ALA A 315 -13.80 -43.48 -24.40
C ALA A 315 -14.85 -42.35 -24.40
N ARG A 316 -14.48 -41.15 -23.94
CA ARG A 316 -15.32 -39.93 -23.97
C ARG A 316 -15.47 -39.28 -25.35
N ARG A 317 -14.94 -39.92 -26.41
CA ARG A 317 -14.88 -39.41 -27.79
C ARG A 317 -14.03 -38.14 -27.95
N GLY A 318 -13.03 -37.94 -27.07
CA GLY A 318 -12.01 -36.91 -27.27
C GLY A 318 -11.14 -37.20 -28.51
N GLY A 319 -10.69 -36.13 -29.17
CA GLY A 319 -9.69 -36.23 -30.24
C GLY A 319 -8.40 -36.88 -29.72
N GLU A 320 -7.66 -37.59 -30.58
CA GLU A 320 -6.43 -38.31 -30.17
C GLU A 320 -5.40 -37.37 -29.54
N GLU A 321 -5.23 -36.17 -30.12
CA GLU A 321 -4.35 -35.13 -29.57
C GLU A 321 -4.80 -34.65 -28.18
N GLN A 322 -6.10 -34.48 -27.98
CA GLN A 322 -6.67 -34.07 -26.69
C GLN A 322 -6.45 -35.16 -25.62
N ALA A 323 -6.65 -36.43 -25.99
CA ALA A 323 -6.40 -37.55 -25.09
C ALA A 323 -4.91 -37.67 -24.72
N ARG A 324 -4.00 -37.46 -25.67
CA ARG A 324 -2.53 -37.43 -25.42
C ARG A 324 -2.14 -36.28 -24.49
N ALA A 325 -2.67 -35.08 -24.72
CA ALA A 325 -2.39 -33.92 -23.88
C ALA A 325 -2.87 -34.13 -22.44
N ALA A 326 -4.10 -34.64 -22.26
CA ALA A 326 -4.65 -34.96 -20.95
C ALA A 326 -3.85 -36.05 -20.21
N ALA A 327 -3.38 -37.07 -20.93
CA ALA A 327 -2.55 -38.13 -20.38
C ALA A 327 -1.17 -37.60 -19.91
N GLU A 328 -0.53 -36.73 -20.70
CA GLU A 328 0.74 -36.12 -20.31
C GLU A 328 0.57 -35.17 -19.13
N GLU A 329 -0.51 -34.40 -19.06
CA GLU A 329 -0.82 -33.58 -17.88
C GLU A 329 -1.06 -34.44 -16.63
N ALA A 330 -1.79 -35.56 -16.77
CA ALA A 330 -2.01 -36.51 -15.68
C ALA A 330 -0.69 -37.14 -15.20
N ARG A 331 0.19 -37.51 -16.13
CA ARG A 331 1.54 -38.01 -15.82
C ARG A 331 2.34 -37.00 -15.00
N GLN A 332 2.32 -35.73 -15.40
CA GLN A 332 2.99 -34.65 -14.68
C GLN A 332 2.43 -34.43 -13.28
N ARG A 333 1.10 -34.43 -13.13
CA ARG A 333 0.45 -34.33 -11.81
C ARG A 333 0.79 -35.54 -10.93
N CYS A 334 0.78 -36.75 -11.47
CA CYS A 334 1.15 -37.97 -10.76
C CYS A 334 2.58 -37.89 -10.22
N ALA A 335 3.55 -37.52 -11.08
CA ALA A 335 4.94 -37.34 -10.67
C ALA A 335 5.12 -36.30 -9.55
N GLN A 336 4.39 -35.18 -9.61
CA GLN A 336 4.40 -34.16 -8.56
C GLN A 336 3.83 -34.68 -7.22
N LEU A 337 2.73 -35.43 -7.27
CA LEU A 337 2.13 -36.03 -6.08
C LEU A 337 3.03 -37.08 -5.45
N LEU A 338 3.66 -37.95 -6.26
CA LEU A 338 4.63 -38.93 -5.79
C LEU A 338 5.82 -38.26 -5.10
N LEU A 339 6.35 -37.18 -5.69
CA LEU A 339 7.43 -36.41 -5.07
C LEU A 339 7.02 -35.85 -3.71
N ALA A 340 5.86 -35.20 -3.64
CA ALA A 340 5.33 -34.61 -2.41
C ALA A 340 5.12 -35.67 -1.32
N GLN A 341 4.56 -36.83 -1.68
CA GLN A 341 4.34 -37.96 -0.79
C GLN A 341 5.66 -38.49 -0.23
N ARG A 342 6.64 -38.77 -1.09
CA ARG A 342 7.95 -39.31 -0.68
C ARG A 342 8.75 -38.30 0.17
N LEU A 343 8.68 -37.00 -0.15
CA LEU A 343 9.24 -35.94 0.71
C LEU A 343 8.53 -35.86 2.07
N GLY A 344 7.23 -36.17 2.13
CA GLY A 344 6.50 -36.32 3.39
C GLY A 344 7.06 -37.47 4.23
N GLN A 345 7.26 -38.65 3.61
CA GLN A 345 7.82 -39.83 4.28
C GLN A 345 9.24 -39.58 4.80
N ILE A 346 10.10 -38.93 4.02
CA ILE A 346 11.47 -38.57 4.46
C ILE A 346 11.43 -37.64 5.67
N ARG A 347 10.56 -36.62 5.66
CA ARG A 347 10.42 -35.69 6.80
C ARG A 347 9.93 -36.39 8.07
N VAL A 348 9.04 -37.38 7.94
CA VAL A 348 8.61 -38.21 9.08
C VAL A 348 9.77 -39.05 9.59
N ALA A 349 10.56 -39.65 8.69
CA ALA A 349 11.72 -40.48 9.05
C ALA A 349 12.84 -39.68 9.75
N GLN A 350 13.04 -38.41 9.37
CA GLN A 350 14.01 -37.51 10.00
C GLN A 350 13.55 -36.96 11.36
N ARG A 351 12.27 -37.09 11.70
CA ARG A 351 11.75 -36.59 12.97
C ARG A 351 12.35 -37.46 14.09
N PRO A 352 13.02 -36.88 15.10
CA PRO A 352 13.46 -37.66 16.25
C PRO A 352 12.25 -38.38 16.86
N PRO A 353 12.42 -39.60 17.40
CA PRO A 353 11.35 -40.25 18.15
C PRO A 353 10.85 -39.25 19.18
N ALA A 354 9.54 -39.04 19.25
CA ALA A 354 8.96 -38.03 20.11
C ALA A 354 9.52 -38.23 21.53
N SER A 355 10.28 -37.24 22.03
CA SER A 355 10.55 -37.13 23.46
C SER A 355 9.20 -37.11 24.16
N GLU A 356 9.03 -37.97 25.17
CA GLU A 356 7.84 -38.23 26.01
C GLU A 356 6.55 -37.54 25.58
N GLU A 357 5.50 -38.33 25.31
CA GLU A 357 4.14 -37.86 25.08
C GLU A 357 3.83 -36.65 25.96
N VAL A 358 3.80 -35.47 25.33
CA VAL A 358 3.50 -34.24 26.05
C VAL A 358 2.07 -34.37 26.51
N GLY A 359 1.91 -34.68 27.79
CA GLY A 359 0.65 -34.95 28.44
C GLY A 359 -0.45 -34.00 28.01
N GLY A 360 -1.70 -34.48 28.07
CA GLY A 360 -2.87 -33.69 27.71
C GLY A 360 -2.88 -32.34 28.43
N TRP A 361 -3.66 -31.36 27.92
CA TRP A 361 -3.72 -29.99 28.44
C TRP A 361 -3.78 -29.89 29.98
N ARG A 362 -4.46 -30.85 30.62
CA ARG A 362 -4.54 -31.01 32.08
C ARG A 362 -3.19 -31.25 32.78
N GLN A 363 -2.34 -32.12 32.23
CA GLN A 363 -0.99 -32.38 32.75
C GLN A 363 -0.06 -31.19 32.55
N ARG A 364 -0.19 -30.45 31.43
CA ARG A 364 0.58 -29.22 31.19
C ARG A 364 0.20 -28.10 32.14
N LEU A 365 -1.10 -27.92 32.40
CA LEU A 365 -1.58 -26.96 33.38
C LEU A 365 -1.07 -27.30 34.79
N ALA A 366 -1.09 -28.58 35.17
CA ALA A 366 -0.53 -29.02 36.44
C ALA A 366 0.98 -28.73 36.55
N ALA A 367 1.75 -28.99 35.49
CA ALA A 367 3.18 -28.71 35.45
C ALA A 367 3.51 -27.21 35.48
N LEU A 368 2.71 -26.37 34.81
CA LEU A 368 2.84 -24.91 34.83
C LEU A 368 2.46 -24.33 36.20
N ALA A 369 1.40 -24.84 36.83
CA ALA A 369 0.97 -24.44 38.16
C ALA A 369 1.97 -24.84 39.26
N ALA A 370 2.67 -25.96 39.08
CA ALA A 370 3.71 -26.43 40.00
C ALA A 370 5.04 -25.65 39.86
N ARG A 371 5.14 -24.75 38.88
CA ARG A 371 6.38 -24.02 38.59
C ARG A 371 6.47 -22.80 39.54
N PRO A 372 7.52 -22.71 40.37
CA PRO A 372 7.64 -21.62 41.34
C PRO A 372 7.81 -20.28 40.60
N LEU A 373 6.84 -19.37 40.79
CA LEU A 373 6.94 -18.00 40.32
C LEU A 373 8.09 -17.31 41.08
N HIS A 374 9.19 -17.05 40.39
CA HIS A 374 10.24 -16.17 40.91
C HIS A 374 9.88 -14.74 40.52
N ASP A 375 9.94 -13.85 41.51
CA ASP A 375 9.67 -12.41 41.47
C ASP A 375 8.20 -12.00 41.29
N GLU A 376 7.40 -12.17 42.35
CA GLU A 376 6.17 -11.38 42.50
C GLU A 376 6.52 -9.90 42.72
N ILE A 377 6.27 -9.08 41.69
CA ILE A 377 6.10 -7.64 41.85
C ILE A 377 4.90 -7.46 42.81
N ARG A 378 5.19 -7.14 44.08
CA ARG A 378 4.17 -6.67 45.02
C ARG A 378 3.63 -5.32 44.52
N VAL A 379 2.53 -5.36 43.78
CA VAL A 379 1.71 -4.17 43.56
C VAL A 379 1.00 -3.86 44.89
N PRO A 380 1.24 -2.70 45.53
CA PRO A 380 0.51 -2.33 46.74
C PRO A 380 -0.97 -2.15 46.38
N GLN A 381 -1.85 -2.97 46.95
CA GLN A 381 -3.28 -2.72 46.90
C GLN A 381 -3.58 -1.46 47.74
N PRO A 382 -4.24 -0.43 47.19
CA PRO A 382 -4.71 0.68 48.01
C PRO A 382 -5.82 0.19 48.94
N ALA A 383 -5.67 0.51 50.23
CA ALA A 383 -6.62 0.15 51.28
C ALA A 383 -8.03 0.69 50.95
N ALA A 384 -8.98 -0.23 50.80
CA ALA A 384 -10.39 0.08 50.65
C ALA A 384 -10.96 0.62 51.98
N GLY A 385 -10.83 1.92 52.21
CA GLY A 385 -11.44 2.56 53.37
C GLY A 385 -10.92 3.96 53.61
N ARG A 386 -11.46 4.94 52.87
CA ARG A 386 -11.58 6.39 53.20
C ARG A 386 -11.91 7.21 51.94
N CYS A 387 -13.08 6.99 51.33
CA CYS A 387 -13.60 7.83 50.24
C CYS A 387 -15.05 8.27 50.45
N ARG A 388 -15.53 8.35 51.71
CA ARG A 388 -16.91 8.77 52.02
C ARG A 388 -17.06 10.09 52.77
N GLU A 389 -16.01 10.90 52.94
CA GLU A 389 -16.11 12.17 53.69
C GLU A 389 -15.79 13.45 52.89
N ALA A 390 -15.54 13.38 51.58
CA ALA A 390 -15.17 14.55 50.79
C ALA A 390 -16.24 15.05 49.80
N VAL A 391 -17.54 14.84 50.09
CA VAL A 391 -18.67 15.40 49.28
C VAL A 391 -19.72 16.11 50.14
N SER A 392 -19.34 16.64 51.31
CA SER A 392 -20.22 17.47 52.14
C SER A 392 -19.61 18.81 52.58
N ALA A 393 -18.58 19.30 51.88
CA ALA A 393 -18.04 20.64 52.09
C ALA A 393 -17.32 21.17 50.83
N ALA A 394 -18.08 21.51 49.80
CA ALA A 394 -17.73 22.50 48.76
C ALA A 394 -18.99 22.87 47.96
#